data_AF-A0A0G1TZM7-F1
#
_entry.id   AF-A0A0G1TZM7-F1
#
_cell.length_a   1.000
_cell.length_b   1.000
_cell.length_c   1.000
_cell.angle_alpha   90.00
_cell.angle_beta   90.00
_cell.angle_gamma   90.00
#
_symmetry.space_group_name_H-M   'P 1'
#
loop_
_entity.id
_entity.type
_entity.pdbx_description
1 polymer ?
#
loop_
_entity_poly.entity_id
_entity_poly.type
_entity_poly.pdbx_seq_one_letter_code
_entity_poly.pdbx_strand_id
1 'polypeptide(L)'
;MKFVLSMLWGLLVVPVFGADVSSGVAQYAAIKQEVSDGMVVCSTTSGIEPCTREGDPNLLGVVSLSPAVSFGVATPSAGSVPVVSSGLSTVQVSGANGAIEVGDFLTSSTTAGLAVKALKSGYVLGTASESWVPESSEAVTTMTASLAIKPAVLSANAGNNLLDMIRQGVEAAFLTPLSALRYIVAGVILIISVGFGFLYFGKLARSGVEAVGRNPLASRAIQMSVLFNVVLTVGIIMVGVAVAYLVMTI
;
A
#
# COMPACT_ATOMS: atom_id res chain seq x y z
N MET A 1 -0.82 -24.40 -77.39
CA MET A 1 -0.64 -23.07 -76.78
C MET A 1 -1.54 -22.93 -75.54
N LYS A 2 -1.30 -23.72 -74.49
CA LYS A 2 -2.18 -23.86 -73.31
C LYS A 2 -1.43 -23.98 -71.96
N PHE A 3 -0.19 -23.48 -71.88
CA PHE A 3 0.70 -23.79 -70.75
C PHE A 3 1.34 -22.57 -70.05
N VAL A 4 0.89 -21.35 -70.30
CA VAL A 4 1.52 -20.14 -69.72
C VAL A 4 0.60 -19.35 -68.77
N LEU A 5 -0.68 -19.73 -68.62
CA LEU A 5 -1.66 -18.91 -67.89
C LEU A 5 -2.09 -19.48 -66.52
N SER A 6 -1.26 -20.28 -65.85
CA SER A 6 -1.59 -20.90 -64.54
C SER A 6 -0.56 -20.62 -63.44
N MET A 7 0.36 -19.67 -63.64
CA MET A 7 1.46 -19.41 -62.70
C MET A 7 1.51 -17.94 -62.29
N LEU A 8 0.36 -17.36 -61.96
CA LEU A 8 0.27 -16.01 -61.37
C LEU A 8 -0.79 -15.97 -60.27
N TRP A 9 -0.74 -16.95 -59.36
CA TRP A 9 -1.54 -16.96 -58.15
C TRP A 9 -0.62 -17.12 -56.94
N GLY A 10 0.22 -16.11 -56.73
CA GLY A 10 1.20 -16.07 -55.66
C GLY A 10 1.18 -14.71 -54.97
N LEU A 11 0.89 -14.74 -53.68
CA LEU A 11 1.11 -13.69 -52.68
C LEU A 11 0.24 -12.43 -52.77
N LEU A 12 -1.04 -12.57 -52.40
CA LEU A 12 -1.68 -11.55 -51.57
C LEU A 12 -1.38 -11.89 -50.11
N VAL A 13 -0.25 -11.39 -49.60
CA VAL A 13 -0.01 -11.33 -48.16
C VAL A 13 -0.90 -10.20 -47.65
N VAL A 14 -2.09 -10.55 -47.16
CA VAL A 14 -2.89 -9.60 -46.39
C VAL A 14 -2.11 -9.37 -45.09
N PRO A 15 -1.72 -8.12 -44.76
CA PRO A 15 -1.20 -7.85 -43.43
C PRO A 15 -2.33 -8.18 -42.45
N VAL A 16 -2.15 -9.24 -41.68
CA VAL A 16 -2.99 -9.50 -40.50
C VAL A 16 -2.56 -8.45 -39.49
N PHE A 17 -3.31 -7.35 -39.42
CA PHE A 17 -3.27 -6.47 -38.26
C PHE A 17 -3.79 -7.30 -37.09
N GLY A 18 -2.88 -7.80 -36.26
CA GLY A 18 -3.26 -8.31 -34.95
C GLY A 18 -3.95 -7.16 -34.22
N ALA A 19 -5.24 -7.30 -33.97
CA ALA A 19 -5.93 -6.38 -33.08
C ALA A 19 -5.30 -6.55 -31.69
N ASP A 20 -4.93 -5.45 -31.04
CA ASP A 20 -4.54 -5.40 -29.63
C ASP A 20 -5.75 -5.81 -28.77
N VAL A 21 -6.01 -7.12 -28.71
CA VAL A 21 -7.15 -7.67 -27.99
C VAL A 21 -6.74 -7.91 -26.55
N SER A 22 -7.11 -6.96 -25.69
CA SER A 22 -7.04 -7.17 -24.24
C SER A 22 -7.97 -8.31 -23.87
N SER A 23 -7.44 -9.51 -23.59
CA SER A 23 -8.23 -10.68 -23.18
C SER A 23 -8.66 -10.63 -21.71
N GLY A 24 -8.35 -9.53 -21.02
CA GLY A 24 -8.59 -9.40 -19.59
C GLY A 24 -10.01 -9.00 -19.23
N VAL A 25 -10.37 -9.29 -17.98
CA VAL A 25 -11.68 -8.95 -17.42
C VAL A 25 -11.62 -7.53 -16.86
N ALA A 26 -12.40 -6.62 -17.45
CA ALA A 26 -12.47 -5.24 -16.99
C ALA A 26 -13.60 -5.04 -15.97
N GLN A 27 -13.30 -4.31 -14.89
CA GLN A 27 -14.28 -3.78 -13.96
C GLN A 27 -14.35 -2.26 -14.12
N TYR A 28 -15.56 -1.72 -14.27
CA TYR A 28 -15.76 -0.27 -14.34
C TYR A 28 -15.59 0.36 -12.97
N ALA A 29 -14.84 1.44 -12.92
CA ALA A 29 -14.68 2.20 -11.70
C ALA A 29 -14.54 3.71 -11.96
N ALA A 30 -15.05 4.52 -11.04
CA ALA A 30 -15.14 5.96 -11.20
C ALA A 30 -13.78 6.62 -11.02
N ILE A 31 -13.31 7.32 -12.05
CA ILE A 31 -12.06 8.07 -12.05
C ILE A 31 -12.38 9.57 -12.20
N LYS A 32 -11.71 10.40 -11.38
CA LYS A 32 -11.91 11.87 -11.37
C LYS A 32 -11.00 12.62 -12.35
N GLN A 33 -9.99 11.94 -12.90
CA GLN A 33 -8.97 12.50 -13.78
C GLN A 33 -9.07 11.90 -15.19
N GLU A 34 -8.51 12.60 -16.18
CA GLU A 34 -8.36 12.02 -17.52
C GLU A 34 -7.39 10.85 -17.48
N VAL A 35 -7.76 9.78 -18.17
CA VAL A 35 -6.96 8.55 -18.27
C VAL A 35 -6.80 8.17 -19.72
N SER A 36 -5.66 7.57 -20.04
CA SER A 36 -5.36 7.03 -21.36
C SER A 36 -5.31 5.51 -21.33
N ASP A 37 -5.48 4.91 -22.50
CA ASP A 37 -5.39 3.46 -22.66
C ASP A 37 -4.00 2.94 -22.27
N GLY A 38 -3.94 1.83 -21.54
CA GLY A 38 -2.70 1.28 -21.01
C GLY A 38 -2.18 1.94 -19.72
N MET A 39 -2.89 2.91 -19.16
CA MET A 39 -2.47 3.58 -17.92
C MET A 39 -2.61 2.69 -16.68
N VAL A 40 -1.59 2.64 -15.84
CA VAL A 40 -1.59 1.88 -14.57
C VAL A 40 -2.27 2.68 -13.46
N VAL A 41 -3.25 2.09 -12.80
CA VAL A 41 -4.09 2.76 -11.80
C VAL A 41 -4.05 2.07 -10.44
N CYS A 42 -4.18 2.89 -9.40
CA CYS A 42 -4.12 2.51 -7.99
C CYS A 42 -5.42 2.92 -7.29
N SER A 43 -5.82 2.13 -6.29
CA SER A 43 -6.99 2.43 -5.45
C SER A 43 -6.59 3.32 -4.26
N THR A 44 -7.17 4.51 -4.16
CA THR A 44 -6.95 5.43 -3.05
C THR A 44 -8.25 5.64 -2.27
N THR A 45 -8.18 6.36 -1.15
CA THR A 45 -9.38 6.74 -0.37
C THR A 45 -10.27 7.75 -1.11
N SER A 46 -9.71 8.49 -2.07
CA SER A 46 -10.41 9.50 -2.89
C SER A 46 -11.03 8.94 -4.17
N GLY A 47 -10.72 7.69 -4.53
CA GLY A 47 -11.19 7.00 -5.73
C GLY A 47 -10.07 6.21 -6.40
N ILE A 48 -10.11 6.12 -7.72
CA ILE A 48 -9.02 5.54 -8.50
C ILE A 48 -8.22 6.67 -9.14
N GLU A 49 -6.91 6.57 -9.01
CA GLU A 49 -5.94 7.56 -9.49
C GLU A 49 -4.77 6.85 -10.18
N PRO A 50 -4.04 7.53 -11.09
CA PRO A 50 -2.82 6.98 -11.66
C PRO A 50 -1.81 6.63 -10.56
N CYS A 51 -1.17 5.46 -10.67
CA CYS A 51 -0.13 5.10 -9.71
C CYS A 51 1.08 6.03 -9.86
N THR A 52 1.60 6.56 -8.75
CA THR A 52 2.74 7.50 -8.69
C THR A 52 3.90 6.98 -7.85
N ARG A 53 3.82 5.72 -7.42
CA ARG A 53 4.82 5.07 -6.57
C ARG A 53 5.20 3.74 -7.17
N GLU A 54 6.49 3.45 -7.20
CA GLU A 54 6.99 2.14 -7.63
C GLU A 54 6.64 1.05 -6.62
N GLY A 55 6.13 -0.09 -7.10
CA GLY A 55 5.77 -1.22 -6.22
C GLY A 55 4.57 -0.95 -5.32
N ASP A 56 3.59 -0.17 -5.77
CA ASP A 56 2.48 0.25 -4.91
C ASP A 56 1.58 -0.94 -4.47
N PRO A 57 1.41 -1.23 -3.16
CA PRO A 57 0.43 -2.19 -2.65
C PRO A 57 -1.03 -1.94 -3.06
N ASN A 58 -1.39 -0.72 -3.44
CA ASN A 58 -2.75 -0.37 -3.85
C ASN A 58 -2.98 -0.52 -5.36
N LEU A 59 -2.07 -1.19 -6.06
CA LEU A 59 -2.14 -1.41 -7.50
C LEU A 59 -3.41 -2.18 -7.86
N LEU A 60 -4.24 -1.58 -8.72
CA LEU A 60 -5.56 -2.10 -9.08
C LEU A 60 -5.57 -2.78 -10.44
N GLY A 61 -4.85 -2.21 -11.41
CA GLY A 61 -4.79 -2.74 -12.77
C GLY A 61 -4.45 -1.69 -13.80
N VAL A 62 -4.86 -1.95 -15.04
CA VAL A 62 -4.58 -1.10 -16.19
C VAL A 62 -5.88 -0.66 -16.85
N VAL A 63 -5.95 0.60 -17.24
CA VAL A 63 -7.06 1.14 -18.03
C VAL A 63 -7.02 0.53 -19.42
N SER A 64 -8.12 -0.11 -19.84
CA SER A 64 -8.25 -0.65 -21.21
C SER A 64 -9.55 -0.19 -21.84
N LEU A 65 -9.47 0.73 -22.81
CA LEU A 65 -10.62 1.31 -23.50
C LEU A 65 -11.32 0.29 -24.43
N SER A 66 -10.67 -0.81 -24.76
CA SER A 66 -11.20 -1.92 -25.56
C SER A 66 -11.00 -3.29 -24.88
N PRO A 67 -11.70 -3.58 -23.78
CA PRO A 67 -11.58 -4.86 -23.09
C PRO A 67 -12.36 -5.97 -23.81
N ALA A 68 -11.85 -7.21 -23.82
CA ALA A 68 -12.56 -8.35 -24.42
C ALA A 68 -13.86 -8.71 -23.67
N VAL A 69 -13.87 -8.55 -22.34
CA VAL A 69 -15.05 -8.76 -21.51
C VAL A 69 -15.06 -7.71 -20.40
N SER A 70 -16.19 -7.01 -20.24
CA SER A 70 -16.40 -6.08 -19.13
C SER A 70 -17.56 -6.54 -18.25
N PHE A 71 -17.35 -6.51 -16.93
CA PHE A 71 -18.41 -6.70 -15.94
C PHE A 71 -18.66 -5.37 -15.23
N GLY A 72 -19.90 -4.90 -15.31
CA GLY A 72 -20.31 -3.61 -14.76
C GLY A 72 -21.67 -3.18 -15.28
N VAL A 73 -22.19 -2.11 -14.68
CA VAL A 73 -23.55 -1.58 -14.91
C VAL A 73 -23.81 -1.37 -16.41
N ALA A 74 -24.99 -1.79 -16.89
CA ALA A 74 -25.42 -1.71 -18.30
C ALA A 74 -25.33 -0.30 -18.92
N THR A 75 -25.20 0.73 -18.08
CA THR A 75 -24.89 2.10 -18.46
C THR A 75 -23.76 2.60 -17.57
N PRO A 76 -22.52 2.73 -18.08
CA PRO A 76 -21.43 3.37 -17.33
C PRO A 76 -21.86 4.79 -16.93
N SER A 77 -21.78 5.12 -15.65
CA SER A 77 -21.94 6.49 -15.18
C SER A 77 -20.87 7.38 -15.82
N ALA A 78 -21.20 8.63 -16.16
CA ALA A 78 -20.22 9.58 -16.70
C ALA A 78 -18.96 9.60 -15.80
N GLY A 79 -17.81 9.25 -16.38
CA GLY A 79 -16.53 9.16 -15.65
C GLY A 79 -16.14 7.76 -15.12
N SER A 80 -16.86 6.68 -15.46
CA SER A 80 -16.39 5.32 -15.16
C SER A 80 -15.47 4.79 -16.25
N VAL A 81 -14.34 4.23 -15.84
CA VAL A 81 -13.30 3.72 -16.74
C VAL A 81 -13.16 2.21 -16.57
N PRO A 82 -13.06 1.43 -17.66
CA PRO A 82 -12.76 0.01 -17.61
C PRO A 82 -11.31 -0.24 -17.13
N VAL A 83 -11.17 -0.95 -16.01
CA VAL A 83 -9.87 -1.35 -15.45
C VAL A 83 -9.72 -2.86 -15.51
N VAL A 84 -8.68 -3.34 -16.19
CA VAL A 84 -8.31 -4.74 -16.32
C VAL A 84 -7.28 -5.10 -15.25
N SER A 85 -7.59 -6.10 -14.43
CA SER A 85 -6.72 -6.57 -13.35
C SER A 85 -6.07 -7.92 -13.62
N SER A 86 -6.52 -8.64 -14.65
CA SER A 86 -6.02 -9.97 -15.02
C SER A 86 -6.20 -10.25 -16.51
N GLY A 87 -5.30 -11.07 -17.09
CA GLY A 87 -5.31 -11.44 -18.50
C GLY A 87 -4.32 -10.63 -19.34
N LEU A 88 -4.36 -10.76 -20.67
CA LEU A 88 -3.51 -9.95 -21.57
C LEU A 88 -4.11 -8.56 -21.71
N SER A 89 -3.30 -7.51 -21.56
CA SER A 89 -3.69 -6.13 -21.83
C SER A 89 -2.49 -5.30 -22.27
N THR A 90 -2.76 -4.26 -23.06
CA THR A 90 -1.78 -3.23 -23.38
C THR A 90 -1.48 -2.39 -22.15
N VAL A 91 -0.21 -2.10 -21.90
CA VAL A 91 0.27 -1.31 -20.76
C VAL A 91 1.26 -0.27 -21.25
N GLN A 92 1.16 0.96 -20.74
CA GLN A 92 2.16 2.00 -20.93
C GLN A 92 3.35 1.73 -20.01
N VAL A 93 4.52 1.56 -20.59
CA VAL A 93 5.76 1.28 -19.87
C VAL A 93 6.79 2.38 -20.12
N SER A 94 7.61 2.65 -19.10
CA SER A 94 8.73 3.59 -19.16
C SER A 94 10.07 2.84 -19.14
N GLY A 95 11.04 3.40 -19.85
CA GLY A 95 12.42 2.93 -19.90
C GLY A 95 13.25 3.22 -18.64
N ALA A 96 12.65 3.77 -17.59
CA ALA A 96 13.35 4.22 -16.39
C ALA A 96 14.20 3.13 -15.71
N ASN A 97 13.73 1.87 -15.75
CA ASN A 97 14.40 0.72 -15.14
C ASN A 97 15.16 -0.15 -16.16
N GLY A 98 15.41 0.38 -17.37
CA GLY A 98 16.19 -0.26 -18.42
C GLY A 98 15.38 -1.16 -19.35
N ALA A 99 16.07 -2.04 -20.07
CA ALA A 99 15.45 -2.95 -21.03
C ALA A 99 14.50 -3.96 -20.36
N ILE A 100 13.36 -4.16 -21.01
CA ILE A 100 12.32 -5.12 -20.62
C ILE A 100 12.43 -6.33 -21.54
N GLU A 101 12.56 -7.51 -20.97
CA GLU A 101 12.56 -8.79 -21.68
C GLU A 101 11.26 -9.55 -21.43
N VAL A 102 10.94 -10.49 -22.32
CA VAL A 102 9.75 -11.34 -22.16
C VAL A 102 9.88 -12.14 -20.86
N GLY A 103 8.85 -12.06 -20.02
CA GLY A 103 8.83 -12.70 -18.70
C GLY A 103 9.32 -11.82 -17.55
N ASP A 104 9.90 -10.63 -17.82
CA ASP A 104 10.21 -9.67 -16.77
C ASP A 104 8.95 -9.24 -16.03
N PHE A 105 9.07 -9.09 -14.71
CA PHE A 105 8.00 -8.53 -13.90
C PHE A 105 7.87 -7.03 -14.16
N LEU A 106 6.63 -6.57 -14.33
CA LEU A 106 6.30 -5.15 -14.45
C LEU A 106 5.62 -4.66 -13.17
N THR A 107 5.97 -3.46 -12.71
CA THR A 107 5.37 -2.80 -11.55
C THR A 107 5.02 -1.35 -11.88
N SER A 108 4.31 -0.65 -10.99
CA SER A 108 4.01 0.78 -11.16
C SER A 108 5.30 1.63 -11.18
N SER A 109 5.24 2.81 -11.79
CA SER A 109 6.35 3.77 -11.84
C SER A 109 6.18 4.89 -10.82
N THR A 110 7.25 5.65 -10.60
CA THR A 110 7.18 6.98 -9.96
C THR A 110 6.54 8.03 -10.87
N THR A 111 6.61 7.83 -12.19
CA THR A 111 5.88 8.63 -13.18
C THR A 111 4.42 8.17 -13.22
N ALA A 112 3.50 9.12 -13.05
CA ALA A 112 2.07 8.86 -12.96
C ALA A 112 1.55 8.00 -14.11
N GLY A 113 0.95 6.86 -13.79
CA GLY A 113 0.22 6.04 -14.76
C GLY A 113 1.07 5.14 -15.65
N LEU A 114 2.39 5.09 -15.45
CA LEU A 114 3.30 4.23 -16.21
C LEU A 114 3.70 2.99 -15.40
N ALA A 115 4.01 1.91 -16.11
CA ALA A 115 4.70 0.75 -15.55
C ALA A 115 6.21 0.82 -15.84
N VAL A 116 7.00 0.11 -15.05
CA VAL A 116 8.45 -0.07 -15.23
C VAL A 116 8.82 -1.51 -14.92
N LYS A 117 9.99 -1.96 -15.38
CA LYS A 117 10.58 -3.23 -14.96
C LYS A 117 10.76 -3.26 -13.45
N ALA A 118 10.29 -4.30 -12.79
CA ALA A 118 10.45 -4.46 -11.36
C ALA A 118 11.90 -4.86 -11.02
N LEU A 119 12.61 -3.99 -10.29
CA LEU A 119 14.00 -4.23 -9.87
C LEU A 119 14.10 -4.84 -8.46
N LYS A 120 13.05 -4.66 -7.64
CA LYS A 120 13.00 -5.07 -6.24
C LYS A 120 11.73 -5.89 -5.97
N SER A 121 11.82 -6.79 -4.99
CA SER A 121 10.65 -7.53 -4.51
C SER A 121 9.54 -6.56 -4.05
N GLY A 122 8.30 -6.86 -4.41
CA GLY A 122 7.17 -5.96 -4.18
C GLY A 122 5.91 -6.39 -4.92
N TYR A 123 4.92 -5.51 -4.98
CA TYR A 123 3.72 -5.73 -5.78
C TYR A 123 4.04 -5.54 -7.26
N VAL A 124 3.70 -6.54 -8.07
CA VAL A 124 3.87 -6.51 -9.53
C VAL A 124 2.50 -6.54 -10.18
N LEU A 125 2.40 -5.81 -11.29
CA LEU A 125 1.22 -5.78 -12.15
C LEU A 125 1.07 -7.10 -12.92
N GLY A 126 2.18 -7.69 -13.36
CA GLY A 126 2.20 -8.86 -14.21
C GLY A 126 3.57 -9.11 -14.82
N THR A 127 3.58 -9.81 -15.95
CA THR A 127 4.81 -10.13 -16.71
C THR A 127 4.75 -9.57 -18.12
N ALA A 128 5.87 -9.03 -18.62
CA ALA A 128 5.97 -8.54 -19.99
C ALA A 128 5.82 -9.70 -20.99
N SER A 129 4.98 -9.50 -22.02
CA SER A 129 4.80 -10.47 -23.10
C SER A 129 5.66 -10.14 -24.33
N GLU A 130 6.29 -8.98 -24.33
CA GLU A 130 7.10 -8.43 -25.41
C GLU A 130 8.42 -7.89 -24.85
N SER A 131 9.47 -7.92 -25.66
CA SER A 131 10.76 -7.31 -25.33
C SER A 131 10.85 -5.90 -25.88
N TRP A 132 11.40 -4.98 -25.10
CA TRP A 132 11.65 -3.60 -25.53
C TRP A 132 12.96 -3.07 -24.95
N VAL A 133 13.76 -2.44 -25.82
CA VAL A 133 14.99 -1.76 -25.44
C VAL A 133 14.73 -0.25 -25.55
N PRO A 134 14.68 0.48 -24.42
CA PRO A 134 14.43 1.91 -24.44
C PRO A 134 15.63 2.67 -25.01
N GLU A 135 15.34 3.71 -25.81
CA GLU A 135 16.37 4.64 -26.30
C GLU A 135 16.88 5.58 -25.18
N SER A 136 16.06 5.83 -24.16
CA SER A 136 16.38 6.64 -22.99
C SER A 136 15.55 6.22 -21.77
N SER A 137 15.94 6.65 -20.56
CA SER A 137 15.19 6.39 -19.33
C SER A 137 13.81 7.06 -19.29
N GLU A 138 13.59 8.10 -20.12
CA GLU A 138 12.32 8.82 -20.22
C GLU A 138 11.45 8.31 -21.37
N ALA A 139 11.95 7.37 -22.17
CA ALA A 139 11.18 6.78 -23.25
C ALA A 139 9.93 6.10 -22.70
N VAL A 140 8.80 6.28 -23.38
CA VAL A 140 7.52 5.65 -23.05
C VAL A 140 7.03 4.90 -24.29
N THR A 141 6.63 3.65 -24.11
CA THR A 141 5.98 2.86 -25.14
C THR A 141 4.75 2.16 -24.59
N THR A 142 3.87 1.70 -25.46
CA THR A 142 2.86 0.70 -25.12
C THR A 142 3.41 -0.68 -25.45
N MET A 143 3.11 -1.66 -24.61
CA MET A 143 3.43 -3.07 -24.86
C MET A 143 2.39 -3.99 -24.26
N THR A 144 2.33 -5.22 -24.77
CA THR A 144 1.46 -6.24 -24.22
C THR A 144 2.05 -6.86 -22.96
N ALA A 145 1.25 -6.93 -21.89
CA ALA A 145 1.62 -7.63 -20.66
C ALA A 145 0.54 -8.62 -20.24
N SER A 146 0.98 -9.73 -19.62
CA SER A 146 0.10 -10.67 -18.93
C SER A 146 -0.10 -10.17 -17.50
N LEU A 147 -1.24 -9.53 -17.28
CA LEU A 147 -1.65 -8.98 -16.00
C LEU A 147 -1.99 -10.11 -15.03
N ALA A 148 -1.35 -10.08 -13.88
CA ALA A 148 -1.56 -11.00 -12.76
C ALA A 148 -1.04 -10.33 -11.50
N ILE A 149 -1.85 -9.45 -10.91
CA ILE A 149 -1.46 -8.62 -9.78
C ILE A 149 -1.21 -9.50 -8.56
N LYS A 150 0.04 -9.51 -8.08
CA LYS A 150 0.45 -10.27 -6.90
C LYS A 150 1.75 -9.72 -6.33
N PRO A 151 2.06 -10.00 -5.06
CA PRO A 151 3.43 -9.83 -4.57
C PRO A 151 4.36 -10.80 -5.31
N ALA A 152 5.46 -10.30 -5.85
CA ALA A 152 6.52 -11.10 -6.43
C ALA A 152 7.82 -10.90 -5.64
N VAL A 153 8.49 -12.01 -5.37
CA VAL A 153 9.82 -12.01 -4.76
C VAL A 153 10.82 -12.11 -5.90
N LEU A 154 11.48 -11.00 -6.20
CA LEU A 154 12.58 -10.95 -7.13
C LEU A 154 13.84 -11.43 -6.40
N SER A 155 14.37 -12.57 -6.84
CA SER A 155 15.60 -13.15 -6.30
C SER A 155 16.80 -12.35 -6.78
N ALA A 156 17.03 -11.17 -6.18
CA ALA A 156 18.31 -10.48 -6.20
C ALA A 156 18.96 -10.73 -4.84
N ASN A 157 20.04 -11.53 -4.80
CA ASN A 157 20.87 -11.85 -3.64
C ASN A 157 20.19 -11.73 -2.26
N ALA A 158 19.78 -12.86 -1.68
CA ALA A 158 19.03 -12.98 -0.43
C ALA A 158 19.49 -12.07 0.75
N GLY A 159 20.76 -11.63 0.78
CA GLY A 159 21.26 -10.66 1.77
C GLY A 159 20.76 -9.22 1.61
N ASN A 160 20.53 -8.73 0.38
CA ASN A 160 20.07 -7.36 0.14
C ASN A 160 18.54 -7.24 0.28
N ASN A 161 17.80 -8.29 -0.11
CA ASN A 161 16.35 -8.33 -0.03
C ASN A 161 15.80 -8.27 1.41
N LEU A 162 16.52 -8.82 2.40
CA LEU A 162 16.06 -8.78 3.79
C LEU A 162 16.14 -7.37 4.38
N LEU A 163 17.21 -6.63 4.06
CA LEU A 163 17.38 -5.25 4.51
C LEU A 163 16.38 -4.33 3.82
N ASP A 164 16.12 -4.53 2.52
CA ASP A 164 15.11 -3.76 1.79
C ASP A 164 13.69 -4.10 2.24
N MET A 165 13.38 -5.35 2.58
CA MET A 165 12.09 -5.73 3.16
C MET A 165 11.88 -5.15 4.56
N ILE A 166 12.93 -5.14 5.40
CA ILE A 166 12.89 -4.46 6.70
C ILE A 166 12.69 -2.96 6.48
N ARG A 167 13.43 -2.32 5.56
CA ARG A 167 13.30 -0.90 5.25
C ARG A 167 11.93 -0.52 4.70
N GLN A 168 11.35 -1.32 3.81
CA GLN A 168 10.00 -1.09 3.28
C GLN A 168 8.92 -1.31 4.34
N GLY A 169 9.07 -2.32 5.20
CA GLY A 169 8.15 -2.54 6.34
C GLY A 169 8.23 -1.41 7.37
N VAL A 170 9.45 -0.92 7.62
CA VAL A 170 9.76 0.29 8.39
C VAL A 170 9.08 1.48 7.71
N GLU A 171 9.38 1.81 6.45
CA GLU A 171 8.82 2.96 5.72
C GLU A 171 7.29 2.94 5.66
N ALA A 172 6.66 1.79 5.39
CA ALA A 172 5.21 1.65 5.43
C ALA A 172 4.62 1.93 6.83
N ALA A 173 5.33 1.57 7.90
CA ALA A 173 4.98 1.95 9.26
C ALA A 173 5.27 3.45 9.56
N PHE A 174 6.18 4.08 8.82
CA PHE A 174 6.53 5.49 8.94
C PHE A 174 5.71 6.43 8.05
N LEU A 175 4.80 5.95 7.19
CA LEU A 175 3.90 6.82 6.40
C LEU A 175 2.83 7.53 7.26
N THR A 176 2.73 7.22 8.56
CA THR A 176 2.04 8.04 9.56
C THR A 176 2.98 8.33 10.74
N PRO A 177 4.09 9.07 10.54
CA PRO A 177 5.15 9.20 11.54
C PRO A 177 4.65 9.91 12.81
N LEU A 178 3.64 10.77 12.67
CA LEU A 178 2.94 11.43 13.77
C LEU A 178 2.14 10.43 14.62
N SER A 179 1.47 9.45 14.03
CA SER A 179 0.62 8.48 14.75
C SER A 179 1.47 7.49 15.55
N ALA A 180 2.56 6.97 14.97
CA ALA A 180 3.46 6.08 15.69
C ALA A 180 4.12 6.77 16.89
N LEU A 181 4.61 8.01 16.70
CA LEU A 181 5.18 8.82 17.78
C LEU A 181 4.16 9.10 18.88
N ARG A 182 2.91 9.42 18.50
CA ARG A 182 1.78 9.65 19.41
C ARG A 182 1.50 8.45 20.32
N TYR A 183 1.48 7.23 19.78
CA TYR A 183 1.27 6.03 20.58
C TYR A 183 2.42 5.74 21.54
N ILE A 184 3.67 5.99 21.11
CA ILE A 184 4.84 5.86 21.99
C ILE A 184 4.75 6.85 23.15
N VAL A 185 4.44 8.13 22.86
CA VAL A 185 4.28 9.18 23.88
C VAL A 185 3.15 8.84 24.85
N ALA A 186 1.99 8.39 24.36
CA ALA A 186 0.88 7.96 25.19
C ALA A 186 1.27 6.77 26.11
N GLY A 187 2.02 5.81 25.58
CA GLY A 187 2.53 4.67 26.35
C GLY A 187 3.47 5.10 27.48
N VAL A 188 4.39 6.02 27.21
CA VAL A 188 5.31 6.55 28.24
C VAL A 188 4.54 7.29 29.34
N ILE A 189 3.58 8.15 28.98
CA ILE A 189 2.75 8.88 29.95
C ILE A 189 1.97 7.92 30.85
N LEU A 190 1.42 6.85 30.28
CA LEU A 190 0.69 5.83 31.02
C LEU A 190 1.61 5.09 32.01
N ILE A 191 2.78 4.63 31.56
CA ILE A 191 3.76 3.92 32.41
C ILE A 191 4.24 4.82 33.55
N ILE A 192 4.56 6.08 33.26
CA ILE A 192 4.99 7.06 34.27
C ILE A 192 3.86 7.29 35.28
N SER A 193 2.64 7.57 34.83
CA SER A 193 1.51 7.87 35.73
C SER A 193 1.18 6.71 36.65
N VAL A 194 1.10 5.49 36.11
CA VAL A 194 0.84 4.28 36.88
C VAL A 194 2.01 3.96 37.81
N GLY A 195 3.25 4.02 37.30
CA GLY A 195 4.45 3.74 38.06
C GLY A 195 4.63 4.68 39.26
N PHE A 196 4.51 6.00 39.04
CA PHE A 196 4.54 6.98 40.13
C PHE A 196 3.40 6.76 41.13
N GLY A 197 2.20 6.45 40.65
CA GLY A 197 1.05 6.12 41.50
C GLY A 197 1.34 4.95 42.44
N PHE A 198 1.88 3.84 41.92
CA PHE A 198 2.25 2.68 42.73
C PHE A 198 3.38 2.98 43.73
N LEU A 199 4.43 3.70 43.32
CA LEU A 199 5.56 4.03 44.19
C LEU A 199 5.13 4.94 45.35
N TYR A 200 4.33 5.98 45.06
CA TYR A 200 3.79 6.85 46.10
C TYR A 200 2.81 6.12 47.00
N PHE A 201 1.85 5.38 46.44
CA PHE A 201 0.89 4.60 47.21
C PHE A 201 1.59 3.62 48.16
N GLY A 202 2.58 2.87 47.68
CA GLY A 202 3.33 1.92 48.50
C GLY A 202 4.03 2.58 49.69
N LYS A 203 4.62 3.76 49.48
CA LYS A 203 5.25 4.54 50.55
C LYS A 203 4.21 5.04 51.55
N LEU A 204 3.08 5.59 51.09
CA LEU A 204 2.02 6.10 51.96
C LEU A 204 1.32 4.98 52.75
N ALA A 205 1.05 3.84 52.11
CA ALA A 205 0.45 2.68 52.75
C ALA A 205 1.33 2.16 53.89
N ARG A 206 2.65 2.06 53.67
CA ARG A 206 3.60 1.63 54.71
C ARG A 206 3.60 2.58 55.91
N SER A 207 3.69 3.89 55.68
CA SER A 207 3.64 4.87 56.78
C SER A 207 2.28 4.90 57.49
N GLY A 208 1.19 4.68 56.74
CA GLY A 208 -0.16 4.59 57.29
C GLY A 208 -0.33 3.41 58.23
N VAL A 209 0.12 2.22 57.82
CA VAL A 209 0.06 0.99 58.62
C VAL A 209 0.96 1.09 59.85
N GLU A 210 2.18 1.63 59.71
CA GLU A 210 3.07 1.86 60.84
C GLU A 210 2.47 2.83 61.87
N ALA A 211 1.84 3.92 61.41
CA ALA A 211 1.18 4.88 62.29
C ALA A 211 -0.02 4.28 63.04
N VAL A 212 -0.85 3.47 62.37
CA VAL A 212 -1.96 2.74 63.01
C VAL A 212 -1.44 1.75 64.04
N GLY A 213 -0.35 1.03 63.73
CA GLY A 213 0.28 0.07 64.64
C GLY A 213 0.86 0.72 65.90
N ARG A 214 1.41 1.94 65.78
CA ARG A 214 2.01 2.65 66.91
C ARG A 214 1.00 3.38 67.79
N ASN A 215 -0.16 3.76 67.27
CA ASN A 215 -1.21 4.43 68.04
C ASN A 215 -2.63 3.97 67.62
N PRO A 216 -3.09 2.83 68.16
CA PRO A 216 -4.39 2.26 67.78
C PRO A 216 -5.60 3.12 68.22
N LEU A 217 -5.43 4.01 69.21
CA LEU A 217 -6.50 4.90 69.67
C LEU A 217 -6.86 5.97 68.61
N ALA A 218 -5.90 6.36 67.77
CA ALA A 218 -6.11 7.29 66.65
C ALA A 218 -6.37 6.59 65.31
N SER A 219 -6.54 5.26 65.32
CA SER A 219 -6.68 4.41 64.12
C SER A 219 -7.68 4.95 63.11
N ARG A 220 -8.86 5.38 63.56
CA ARG A 220 -9.91 5.90 62.69
C ARG A 220 -9.49 7.19 61.96
N ALA A 221 -8.81 8.12 62.64
CA ALA A 221 -8.32 9.35 62.03
C ALA A 221 -7.17 9.08 61.04
N ILE A 222 -6.27 8.15 61.38
CA ILE A 222 -5.13 7.76 60.52
C ILE A 222 -5.63 7.04 59.27
N GLN A 223 -6.56 6.09 59.41
CA GLN A 223 -7.18 5.39 58.29
C GLN A 223 -7.90 6.35 57.34
N MET A 224 -8.62 7.34 57.86
CA MET A 224 -9.27 8.36 57.03
C MET A 224 -8.26 9.21 56.26
N SER A 225 -7.13 9.58 56.87
CA SER A 225 -6.05 10.31 56.18
C SER A 225 -5.38 9.47 55.09
N VAL A 226 -5.10 8.20 55.38
CA VAL A 226 -4.54 7.26 54.39
C VAL A 226 -5.52 7.10 53.23
N LEU A 227 -6.80 6.82 53.51
CA LEU A 227 -7.83 6.67 52.50
C LEU A 227 -7.95 7.91 51.60
N PHE A 228 -7.96 9.10 52.19
CA PHE A 228 -7.99 10.35 51.41
C PHE A 228 -6.81 10.47 50.45
N ASN A 229 -5.59 10.16 50.90
CA ASN A 229 -4.41 10.19 50.04
C ASN A 229 -4.42 9.09 48.96
N VAL A 230 -4.99 7.92 49.25
CA VAL A 230 -5.20 6.86 48.25
C VAL A 230 -6.15 7.34 47.16
N VAL A 231 -7.27 7.96 47.53
CA VAL A 231 -8.22 8.55 46.57
C VAL A 231 -7.54 9.62 45.71
N LEU A 232 -6.72 10.48 46.33
CA LEU A 232 -5.93 11.49 45.61
C LEU A 232 -4.97 10.85 44.60
N THR A 233 -4.28 9.77 44.99
CA THR A 233 -3.33 9.05 44.13
C THR A 233 -4.05 8.38 42.95
N VAL A 234 -5.21 7.76 43.20
CA VAL A 234 -6.07 7.21 42.13
C VAL A 234 -6.53 8.33 41.19
N GLY A 235 -6.89 9.50 41.73
CA GLY A 235 -7.23 10.68 40.93
C GLY A 235 -6.09 11.11 39.99
N ILE A 236 -4.85 11.15 40.49
CA ILE A 236 -3.66 11.49 39.68
C ILE A 236 -3.44 10.45 38.57
N ILE A 237 -3.57 9.16 38.86
CA ILE A 237 -3.47 8.09 37.85
C ILE A 237 -4.56 8.25 36.78
N MET A 238 -5.79 8.53 37.20
CA MET A 238 -6.93 8.74 36.28
C MET A 238 -6.69 9.93 35.34
N VAL A 239 -6.12 11.03 35.84
CA VAL A 239 -5.72 12.17 35.00
C VAL A 239 -4.64 11.76 34.01
N GLY A 240 -3.63 11.00 34.44
CA GLY A 240 -2.60 10.48 33.55
C GLY A 240 -3.13 9.58 32.44
N VAL A 241 -4.09 8.71 32.76
CA VAL A 241 -4.80 7.86 31.79
C VAL A 241 -5.63 8.70 30.82
N ALA A 242 -6.35 9.71 31.32
CA ALA A 242 -7.14 10.61 30.47
C ALA A 242 -6.26 11.40 29.48
N VAL A 243 -5.10 11.88 29.94
CA VAL A 243 -4.12 12.55 29.06
C VAL A 243 -3.58 11.57 28.01
N ALA A 244 -3.22 10.34 28.40
CA ALA A 244 -2.75 9.34 27.45
C ALA A 244 -3.83 8.99 26.39
N TYR A 245 -5.09 8.88 26.80
CA TYR A 245 -6.21 8.65 25.88
C TYR A 245 -6.44 9.83 24.93
N LEU A 246 -6.38 11.06 25.43
CA LEU A 246 -6.49 12.27 24.62
C LEU A 246 -5.34 12.31 23.59
N VAL A 247 -4.11 12.00 24.01
CA VAL A 247 -2.98 11.86 23.09
C VAL A 247 -3.25 10.78 22.05
N MET A 248 -3.82 9.62 22.38
CA MET A 248 -4.12 8.59 21.37
C MET A 248 -5.18 9.00 20.33
N THR A 249 -6.06 9.96 20.66
CA THR A 249 -7.22 10.33 19.85
C THR A 249 -7.00 11.55 18.95
N ILE A 250 -6.04 12.43 19.26
CA ILE A 250 -5.62 13.56 18.39
C ILE A 250 -4.81 13.05 17.21
#